data_AF-A0A2U3H7V7-F1
#
_entry.id   AF-A0A2U3H7V7-F1
#
_cell.length_a   1.000
_cell.length_b   1.000
_cell.length_c   1.000
_cell.angle_alpha   90.00
_cell.angle_beta   90.00
_cell.angle_gamma   90.00
#
_symmetry.space_group_name_H-M   'P 1'
#
loop_
_entity.id
_entity.type
_entity.pdbx_description
1 polymer ?
#
loop_
_entity_poly.entity_id
_entity_poly.type
_entity_poly.pdbx_seq_one_letter_code
_entity_poly.pdbx_strand_id
1 'polypeptide(L)'
;MSRALPKYDKRRVGLIGGAAAVALSGAVIAGSALAGEPSGDAGGTSARPLAGPGTVSCPDVASRLPAIPASARAEVQRNLEQLDTQVREADQRLVDTVGQGGPDFVRNAVLGPLEDKRVAAINRIATAIGRTAERPSDLDPLAACTLTE
;
A
#
# COMPACT_ATOMS: atom_id res chain seq x y z
N MET A 1 4.29 13.89 -50.94
CA MET A 1 4.85 15.18 -50.47
C MET A 1 3.69 16.09 -50.11
N SER A 2 3.24 16.06 -48.85
CA SER A 2 2.28 17.05 -48.33
C SER A 2 2.90 17.65 -47.08
N ARG A 3 3.22 18.93 -47.22
CA ARG A 3 3.91 19.78 -46.26
C ARG A 3 2.89 20.44 -45.34
N ALA A 4 3.37 20.74 -44.12
CA ALA A 4 3.00 21.88 -43.27
C ALA A 4 1.64 21.85 -42.56
N LEU A 5 1.47 22.37 -41.34
CA LEU A 5 2.33 22.85 -40.23
C LEU A 5 1.36 23.05 -39.03
N PRO A 6 1.84 23.13 -37.78
CA PRO A 6 1.00 23.27 -36.59
C PRO A 6 0.48 24.71 -36.44
N LYS A 7 -0.75 24.86 -35.95
CA LYS A 7 -1.22 26.14 -35.39
C LYS A 7 -1.60 25.94 -33.92
N TYR A 8 -0.68 26.38 -33.08
CA TYR A 8 -0.99 26.98 -31.78
C TYR A 8 -2.05 28.05 -32.00
N ASP A 9 -3.16 27.97 -31.26
CA ASP A 9 -3.98 29.15 -31.00
C ASP A 9 -4.28 29.30 -29.51
N LYS A 10 -4.28 30.57 -29.13
CA LYS A 10 -3.85 31.09 -27.84
C LYS A 10 -5.01 31.89 -27.28
N ARG A 11 -5.83 31.32 -26.40
CA ARG A 11 -6.90 32.01 -25.66
C ARG A 11 -7.04 31.31 -24.31
N ARG A 12 -6.34 31.71 -23.25
CA ARG A 12 -6.48 32.96 -22.45
C ARG A 12 -7.94 33.18 -22.01
N VAL A 13 -8.08 33.27 -20.69
CA VAL A 13 -9.18 33.90 -19.90
C VAL A 13 -10.22 32.94 -19.34
N GLY A 14 -10.26 32.89 -18.00
CA GLY A 14 -11.32 32.25 -17.21
C GLY A 14 -11.03 32.12 -15.71
N LEU A 15 -10.32 33.07 -15.08
CA LEU A 15 -10.34 33.21 -13.62
C LEU A 15 -11.66 33.92 -13.24
N ILE A 16 -12.62 33.14 -12.76
CA ILE A 16 -13.80 33.58 -12.01
C ILE A 16 -13.70 32.79 -10.71
N GLY A 17 -13.40 33.37 -9.55
CA GLY A 17 -14.10 34.49 -8.96
C GLY A 17 -15.21 33.92 -8.07
N GLY A 18 -14.85 33.43 -6.88
CA GLY A 18 -15.79 32.83 -5.93
C GLY A 18 -15.16 32.72 -4.54
N ALA A 19 -15.11 33.84 -3.83
CA ALA A 19 -14.75 33.89 -2.42
C ALA A 19 -15.86 33.22 -1.59
N ALA A 20 -15.56 32.10 -0.95
CA ALA A 20 -16.35 31.58 0.16
C ALA A 20 -15.60 31.91 1.46
N ALA A 21 -16.32 32.55 2.38
CA ALA A 21 -15.81 33.20 3.58
C ALA A 21 -15.04 32.25 4.51
N VAL A 22 -13.86 32.69 4.95
CA VAL A 22 -13.11 32.12 6.08
C VAL A 22 -13.76 32.66 7.35
N ALA A 23 -14.54 31.82 8.04
CA ALA A 23 -14.90 32.06 9.43
C ALA A 23 -13.80 31.49 10.34
N LEU A 24 -13.10 32.41 10.99
CA LEU A 24 -12.09 32.15 12.01
C LEU A 24 -12.69 31.43 13.21
N SER A 25 -12.11 30.32 13.61
CA SER A 25 -12.12 29.86 15.00
C SER A 25 -10.78 29.17 15.22
N GLY A 26 -9.88 29.89 15.88
CA GLY A 26 -8.54 29.44 16.17
C GLY A 26 -8.53 28.32 17.21
N ALA A 27 -7.63 27.37 17.00
CA ALA A 27 -6.98 26.65 18.09
C ALA A 27 -5.62 26.20 17.54
N VAL A 28 -4.60 27.02 17.79
CA VAL A 28 -3.21 26.59 17.67
C VAL A 28 -2.94 25.77 18.92
N ILE A 29 -2.71 24.46 18.77
CA ILE A 29 -2.14 23.65 19.85
C ILE A 29 -0.84 23.06 19.30
N ALA A 30 0.23 23.85 19.41
CA ALA A 30 1.59 23.33 19.43
C ALA A 30 1.76 22.54 20.75
N GLY A 31 2.35 21.35 20.66
CA GLY A 31 2.29 20.35 21.70
C GLY A 31 3.19 20.54 22.92
N SER A 32 3.24 19.43 23.67
CA SER A 32 4.14 19.09 24.80
C SER A 32 3.68 19.57 26.18
N ALA A 33 3.14 18.65 26.99
CA ALA A 33 3.81 18.11 28.19
C ALA A 33 2.79 17.52 29.17
N LEU A 34 3.13 16.33 29.68
CA LEU A 34 2.37 15.55 30.64
C LEU A 34 2.27 16.25 32.00
N ALA A 35 1.06 16.39 32.52
CA ALA A 35 0.71 16.46 33.95
C ALA A 35 -0.80 16.19 34.00
N GLY A 36 -1.30 15.00 34.37
CA GLY A 36 -1.01 14.32 35.62
C GLY A 36 -1.96 14.79 36.70
N GLU A 37 -3.27 14.50 36.57
CA GLU A 37 -4.19 14.32 37.72
C GLU A 37 -5.58 13.83 37.21
N PRO A 38 -6.06 12.62 37.59
CA PRO A 38 -7.42 12.20 37.30
C PRO A 38 -8.32 12.56 38.49
N SER A 39 -9.35 13.36 38.26
CA SER A 39 -10.45 13.53 39.23
C SER A 39 -11.74 13.06 38.59
N GLY A 40 -12.33 12.01 39.16
CA GLY A 40 -13.73 11.65 38.98
C GLY A 40 -14.00 10.47 38.05
N ASP A 41 -14.41 9.37 38.66
CA ASP A 41 -14.91 8.13 38.09
C ASP A 41 -15.88 8.27 36.90
N ALA A 42 -15.56 7.61 35.78
CA ALA A 42 -16.53 6.91 34.93
C ALA A 42 -15.80 5.98 33.94
N GLY A 43 -15.89 4.67 34.19
CA GLY A 43 -15.73 3.62 33.18
C GLY A 43 -14.32 3.40 32.66
N GLY A 44 -13.64 2.39 33.20
CA GLY A 44 -12.40 1.85 32.64
C GLY A 44 -12.59 1.33 31.22
N THR A 45 -12.52 2.22 30.23
CA THR A 45 -11.97 1.86 28.93
C THR A 45 -10.47 1.87 29.14
N SER A 46 -9.88 0.69 29.25
CA SER A 46 -8.46 0.51 29.03
C SER A 46 -8.16 1.19 27.70
N ALA A 47 -7.58 2.38 27.74
CA ALA A 47 -6.86 2.95 26.62
C ALA A 47 -5.72 1.97 26.38
N ARG A 48 -6.01 0.89 25.65
CA ARG A 48 -5.01 0.00 25.10
C ARG A 48 -4.05 0.95 24.40
N PRO A 49 -2.74 0.90 24.70
CA PRO A 49 -1.77 1.64 23.91
C PRO A 49 -2.13 1.34 22.46
N LEU A 50 -2.29 2.39 21.64
CA LEU A 50 -2.41 2.21 20.20
C LEU A 50 -1.24 1.30 19.84
N ALA A 51 -1.54 0.03 19.60
CA ALA A 51 -0.56 -0.88 19.04
C ALA A 51 -0.06 -0.14 17.80
N GLY A 52 1.26 -0.09 17.62
CA GLY A 52 1.83 0.57 16.46
C GLY A 52 1.19 0.02 15.18
N PRO A 53 1.45 0.62 14.00
CA PRO A 53 0.86 0.22 12.73
C PRO A 53 0.84 -1.29 12.41
N GLY A 54 1.63 -2.09 13.14
CA GLY A 54 2.10 -3.39 12.71
C GLY A 54 3.09 -3.23 11.57
N THR A 55 3.57 -4.33 11.04
CA THR A 55 4.33 -4.40 9.79
C THR A 55 3.74 -5.51 8.96
N VAL A 56 3.62 -5.29 7.65
CA VAL A 56 3.14 -6.34 6.76
C VAL A 56 4.23 -7.41 6.62
N SER A 57 3.89 -8.62 7.01
CA SER A 57 4.75 -9.79 6.85
C SER A 57 4.18 -10.67 5.74
N CYS A 58 4.99 -10.88 4.70
CA CYS A 58 4.62 -11.67 3.55
C CYS A 58 5.51 -12.92 3.46
N PRO A 59 4.97 -14.10 3.13
CA PRO A 59 5.76 -15.29 2.85
C PRO A 59 6.76 -15.04 1.73
N ASP A 60 7.97 -15.58 1.88
CA ASP A 60 8.95 -15.57 0.80
C ASP A 60 8.53 -16.56 -0.30
N VAL A 61 8.34 -16.03 -1.50
CA VAL A 61 8.00 -16.80 -2.70
C VAL A 61 9.26 -17.45 -3.27
N ALA A 62 10.42 -16.76 -3.23
CA ALA A 62 11.63 -17.20 -3.89
C ALA A 62 12.13 -18.55 -3.35
N SER A 63 12.09 -18.74 -2.02
CA SER A 63 12.47 -20.00 -1.38
C SER A 63 11.52 -21.18 -1.65
N ARG A 64 10.32 -20.93 -2.16
CA ARG A 64 9.32 -21.95 -2.48
C ARG A 64 9.27 -22.31 -3.97
N LEU A 65 9.97 -21.54 -4.82
CA LEU A 65 10.04 -21.81 -6.24
C LEU A 65 10.95 -23.03 -6.52
N PRO A 66 10.58 -23.88 -7.50
CA PRO A 66 11.47 -24.94 -7.98
C PRO A 66 12.68 -24.35 -8.70
N ALA A 67 13.57 -25.22 -9.20
CA ALA A 67 14.74 -24.80 -9.97
C ALA A 67 14.33 -23.89 -11.15
N ILE A 68 14.72 -22.61 -11.08
CA ILE A 68 14.38 -21.61 -12.09
C ILE A 68 15.29 -21.77 -13.32
N PRO A 69 14.73 -22.06 -14.52
CA PRO A 69 15.48 -22.14 -15.76
C PRO A 69 16.21 -20.83 -16.07
N ALA A 70 17.43 -20.91 -16.61
CA ALA A 70 18.26 -19.71 -16.87
C ALA A 70 17.54 -18.66 -17.76
N SER A 71 16.74 -19.13 -18.71
CA SER A 71 15.90 -18.30 -19.59
C SER A 71 14.82 -17.51 -18.86
N ALA A 72 14.30 -18.02 -17.74
CA ALA A 72 13.22 -17.38 -16.97
C ALA A 72 13.73 -16.50 -15.82
N ARG A 73 15.00 -16.62 -15.40
CA ARG A 73 15.56 -15.92 -14.22
C ARG A 73 15.34 -14.42 -14.23
N ALA A 74 15.60 -13.76 -15.36
CA ALA A 74 15.44 -12.32 -15.46
C ALA A 74 13.96 -11.88 -15.35
N GLU A 75 13.02 -12.69 -15.86
CA GLU A 75 11.59 -12.41 -15.73
C GLU A 75 11.11 -12.65 -14.31
N VAL A 76 11.51 -13.75 -13.67
CA VAL A 76 11.18 -14.04 -12.27
C VAL A 76 11.73 -12.94 -11.35
N GLN A 77 12.99 -12.54 -11.52
CA GLN A 77 13.61 -11.48 -10.72
C GLN A 77 12.84 -10.16 -10.80
N ARG A 78 12.44 -9.72 -12.00
CA ARG A 78 11.63 -8.50 -12.16
C ARG A 78 10.28 -8.59 -11.45
N ASN A 79 9.63 -9.75 -11.47
CA ASN A 79 8.37 -9.93 -10.75
C ASN A 79 8.57 -9.95 -9.22
N LEU A 80 9.68 -10.50 -8.72
CA LEU A 80 10.04 -10.44 -7.30
C LEU A 80 10.33 -9.00 -6.83
N GLU A 81 11.02 -8.21 -7.65
CA GLU A 81 11.26 -6.78 -7.36
C GLU A 81 9.96 -5.95 -7.39
N GLN A 82 9.03 -6.29 -8.29
CA GLN A 82 7.70 -5.69 -8.32
C GLN A 82 6.88 -6.07 -7.06
N LEU A 83 6.97 -7.32 -6.60
CA LEU A 83 6.36 -7.77 -5.35
C LEU A 83 6.88 -6.97 -4.16
N ASP A 84 8.20 -6.82 -4.03
CA ASP A 84 8.83 -6.04 -2.96
C ASP A 84 8.35 -4.58 -2.97
N THR A 85 8.25 -3.98 -4.15
CA THR A 85 7.74 -2.61 -4.30
C THR A 85 6.29 -2.50 -3.83
N GLN A 86 5.43 -3.45 -4.19
CA GLN A 86 4.02 -3.45 -3.78
C GLN A 86 3.86 -3.65 -2.26
N VAL A 87 4.73 -4.44 -1.63
CA VAL A 87 4.75 -4.60 -0.17
C VAL A 87 5.14 -3.28 0.50
N ARG A 88 6.21 -2.60 0.02
CA ARG A 88 6.60 -1.28 0.56
C ARG A 88 5.50 -0.23 0.40
N GLU A 89 4.80 -0.22 -0.73
CA GLU A 89 3.65 0.67 -0.93
C GLU A 89 2.53 0.38 0.07
N ALA A 90 2.27 -0.91 0.37
CA ALA A 90 1.28 -1.30 1.36
C ALA A 90 1.72 -0.95 2.78
N ASP A 91 2.99 -1.14 3.14
CA ASP A 91 3.55 -0.69 4.43
C ASP A 91 3.46 0.82 4.59
N GLN A 92 3.72 1.60 3.54
CA GLN A 92 3.54 3.06 3.60
C GLN A 92 2.07 3.41 3.85
N ARG A 93 1.14 2.77 3.13
CA ARG A 93 -0.30 2.99 3.34
C ARG A 93 -0.76 2.54 4.72
N LEU A 94 -0.17 1.49 5.28
CA LEU A 94 -0.42 1.02 6.64
C LEU A 94 -0.09 2.14 7.63
N VAL A 95 1.10 2.71 7.55
CA VAL A 95 1.56 3.83 8.39
C VAL A 95 0.67 5.07 8.22
N ASP A 96 0.33 5.42 6.99
CA ASP A 96 -0.48 6.60 6.68
C ASP A 96 -1.94 6.47 7.19
N THR A 97 -2.41 5.24 7.39
CA THR A 97 -3.79 4.96 7.83
C THR A 97 -3.90 4.58 9.30
N VAL A 98 -2.79 4.57 10.05
CA VAL A 98 -2.81 4.36 11.51
C VAL A 98 -3.69 5.41 12.17
N GLY A 99 -4.63 4.96 13.00
CA GLY A 99 -5.61 5.82 13.66
C GLY A 99 -6.80 6.23 12.78
N GLN A 100 -6.83 5.85 11.50
CA GLN A 100 -7.96 6.05 10.60
C GLN A 100 -8.65 4.70 10.31
N GLY A 101 -9.74 4.40 11.03
CA GLY A 101 -10.65 3.29 10.66
C GLY A 101 -10.47 1.95 11.38
N GLY A 102 -9.56 1.83 12.34
CA GLY A 102 -9.43 0.61 13.17
C GLY A 102 -8.92 -0.63 12.41
N PRO A 103 -8.83 -1.80 13.08
CA PRO A 103 -8.17 -2.98 12.54
C PRO A 103 -8.82 -3.54 11.26
N ASP A 104 -10.14 -3.44 11.15
CA ASP A 104 -10.86 -3.94 9.97
C ASP A 104 -10.63 -3.07 8.72
N PHE A 105 -10.34 -1.78 8.89
CA PHE A 105 -9.99 -0.93 7.76
C PHE A 105 -8.64 -1.33 7.15
N VAL A 106 -7.63 -1.55 7.98
CA VAL A 106 -6.31 -2.03 7.52
C VAL A 106 -6.44 -3.35 6.76
N ARG A 107 -7.21 -4.30 7.31
CA ARG A 107 -7.39 -5.60 6.67
C ARG A 107 -8.07 -5.50 5.30
N ASN A 108 -9.10 -4.68 5.17
CA ASN A 108 -9.85 -4.56 3.91
C ASN A 108 -9.19 -3.62 2.89
N ALA A 109 -8.58 -2.52 3.34
CA ALA A 109 -8.07 -1.46 2.47
C ALA A 109 -6.57 -1.60 2.16
N VAL A 110 -5.80 -2.30 3.00
CA VAL A 110 -4.36 -2.49 2.83
C VAL A 110 -4.05 -3.94 2.46
N LEU A 111 -4.45 -4.90 3.30
CA LEU A 111 -4.08 -6.31 3.09
C LEU A 111 -4.82 -6.95 1.90
N GLY A 112 -6.12 -6.69 1.73
CA GLY A 112 -6.89 -7.24 0.59
C GLY A 112 -6.30 -6.88 -0.78
N PRO A 113 -6.12 -5.59 -1.11
CA PRO A 113 -5.50 -5.18 -2.38
C PRO A 113 -4.06 -5.66 -2.55
N LEU A 114 -3.32 -5.84 -1.44
CA LEU A 114 -1.97 -6.38 -1.49
C LEU A 114 -1.98 -7.86 -1.87
N GLU A 115 -2.86 -8.65 -1.27
CA GLU A 115 -3.02 -10.07 -1.58
C GLU A 115 -3.34 -10.27 -3.07
N ASP A 116 -4.30 -9.55 -3.62
CA ASP A 116 -4.67 -9.63 -5.04
C ASP A 116 -3.48 -9.32 -5.98
N LYS A 117 -2.73 -8.26 -5.65
CA LYS A 117 -1.52 -7.88 -6.41
C LYS A 117 -0.46 -8.98 -6.33
N ARG A 118 -0.28 -9.59 -5.16
CA ARG A 118 0.68 -10.68 -4.95
C ARG A 118 0.27 -11.95 -5.69
N VAL A 119 -1.00 -12.34 -5.64
CA VAL A 119 -1.55 -13.47 -6.42
C VAL A 119 -1.26 -13.25 -7.91
N ALA A 120 -1.51 -12.04 -8.42
CA ALA A 120 -1.25 -11.72 -9.82
C ALA A 120 0.26 -11.82 -10.17
N ALA A 121 1.15 -11.36 -9.30
CA ALA A 121 2.60 -11.46 -9.52
C ALA A 121 3.11 -12.91 -9.45
N ILE A 122 2.66 -13.69 -8.46
CA ILE A 122 2.97 -15.11 -8.33
C ILE A 122 2.51 -15.90 -9.56
N ASN A 123 1.31 -15.62 -10.07
CA ASN A 123 0.81 -16.24 -11.30
C ASN A 123 1.65 -15.88 -12.54
N ARG A 124 2.18 -14.66 -12.62
CA ARG A 124 3.15 -14.28 -13.68
C ARG A 124 4.45 -15.05 -13.55
N ILE A 125 4.97 -15.23 -12.33
CA ILE A 125 6.18 -16.04 -12.07
C ILE A 125 5.95 -17.50 -12.49
N ALA A 126 4.83 -18.10 -12.06
CA ALA A 126 4.48 -19.46 -12.42
C ALA A 126 4.35 -19.62 -13.95
N THR A 127 3.74 -18.65 -14.62
CA THR A 127 3.63 -18.63 -16.08
C THR A 127 5.01 -18.51 -16.76
N ALA A 128 5.89 -17.64 -16.27
CA ALA A 128 7.24 -17.47 -16.80
C ALA A 128 8.05 -18.78 -16.73
N ILE A 129 7.97 -19.48 -15.60
CA ILE A 129 8.60 -20.79 -15.42
C ILE A 129 7.93 -21.82 -16.35
N GLY A 130 6.59 -21.87 -16.37
CA GLY A 130 5.77 -22.79 -17.16
C GLY A 130 5.96 -22.72 -18.68
N ARG A 131 6.55 -21.64 -19.21
CA ARG A 131 6.94 -21.55 -20.63
C ARG A 131 8.18 -22.37 -20.97
N THR A 132 8.99 -22.74 -19.98
CA THR A 132 10.32 -23.35 -20.18
C THR A 132 10.56 -24.60 -19.35
N ALA A 133 9.74 -24.84 -18.33
CA ALA A 133 9.77 -26.00 -17.44
C ALA A 133 8.35 -26.31 -16.94
N GLU A 134 8.22 -27.32 -16.09
CA GLU A 134 6.95 -27.63 -15.41
C GLU A 134 6.46 -26.42 -14.61
N ARG A 135 5.16 -26.11 -14.72
CA ARG A 135 4.60 -24.95 -14.04
C ARG A 135 4.43 -25.26 -12.55
N PRO A 136 5.01 -24.47 -11.64
CA PRO A 136 4.77 -24.67 -10.22
C PRO A 136 3.30 -24.41 -9.88
N SER A 137 2.69 -25.35 -9.15
CA SER A 137 1.36 -25.23 -8.55
C SER A 137 1.47 -24.80 -7.08
N ASP A 138 0.33 -24.51 -6.45
CA ASP A 138 0.22 -24.31 -4.99
C ASP A 138 1.02 -23.13 -4.44
N LEU A 139 1.28 -22.10 -5.28
CA LEU A 139 1.94 -20.87 -4.88
C LEU A 139 0.98 -19.79 -4.37
N ASP A 140 -0.31 -19.90 -4.68
CA ASP A 140 -1.33 -18.91 -4.27
C ASP A 140 -1.41 -18.69 -2.74
N PRO A 141 -1.25 -19.72 -1.88
CA PRO A 141 -1.20 -19.52 -0.43
C PRO A 141 -0.04 -18.64 0.04
N LEU A 142 1.01 -18.44 -0.79
CA LEU A 142 2.15 -17.57 -0.48
C LEU A 142 1.85 -16.09 -0.77
N ALA A 143 0.71 -15.81 -1.41
CA ALA A 143 0.27 -14.45 -1.68
C ALA A 143 -0.28 -13.76 -0.42
N ALA A 144 -0.89 -14.52 0.48
CA ALA A 144 -1.48 -14.01 1.71
C ALA A 144 -0.39 -13.40 2.61
N CYS A 145 -0.53 -12.11 2.91
CA CYS A 145 0.30 -11.41 3.88
C CYS A 145 -0.47 -11.20 5.17
N THR A 146 0.25 -11.21 6.29
CA THR A 146 -0.30 -10.97 7.62
C THR A 146 0.23 -9.65 8.19
N LEU A 147 -0.48 -9.12 9.17
CA LEU A 147 0.02 -8.05 9.99
C LEU A 147 0.72 -8.67 11.21
N THR A 148 1.98 -8.29 11.42
CA THR A 148 2.72 -8.59 12.65
C THR A 148 2.76 -7.32 13.50
N GLU A 149 2.33 -7.40 14.75
CA GLU A 149 2.34 -6.30 15.72
C GLU A 149 3.41 -6.48 16.80
#